data_AF-A0A9Q9IA53-F1
#
_entry.id   AF-A0A9Q9IA53-F1
#
_cell.length_a   1.000
_cell.length_b   1.000
_cell.length_c   1.000
_cell.angle_alpha   90.00
_cell.angle_beta   90.00
_cell.angle_gamma   90.00
#
_symmetry.space_group_name_H-M   'P 1'
#
loop_
_entity.id
_entity.type
_entity.pdbx_description
1 polymer ?
#
loop_
_entity_poly.entity_id
_entity_poly.type
_entity_poly.pdbx_seq_one_letter_code
_entity_poly.pdbx_strand_id
1 'polypeptide(L)'
;MTRVRQPSPQTAAVLRALAADPAQWRYGYELGQQVGLKAGSLYPILIRLADRGLLEASWETDPPQGRPPRHLYRLTGAGLQAAQALAPAATPAPRTRPEPRGAW
;
A
#
# COMPACT_ATOMS: atom_id res chain seq x y z
N MET A 1 26.42 -11.08 7.34
CA MET A 1 25.01 -11.41 7.05
C MET A 1 24.14 -10.21 7.34
N THR A 2 23.80 -9.40 6.32
CA THR A 2 22.96 -8.21 6.49
C THR A 2 21.54 -8.68 6.75
N ARG A 3 21.08 -8.59 8.00
CA ARG A 3 19.72 -8.99 8.37
C ARG A 3 18.73 -8.12 7.59
N VAL A 4 18.06 -8.71 6.59
CA VAL A 4 17.01 -8.04 5.83
C VAL A 4 15.92 -7.69 6.85
N ARG A 5 15.84 -6.41 7.21
CA ARG A 5 14.79 -5.94 8.13
C ARG A 5 13.47 -6.15 7.41
N GLN A 6 12.63 -7.01 7.99
CA GLN A 6 11.29 -7.22 7.50
C GLN A 6 10.54 -5.87 7.51
N PRO A 7 9.85 -5.52 6.42
CA PRO A 7 9.09 -4.29 6.36
C PRO A 7 7.97 -4.31 7.41
N SER A 8 7.50 -3.12 7.81
CA SER A 8 6.40 -3.03 8.77
C SER A 8 5.17 -3.78 8.26
N PRO A 9 4.28 -4.29 9.15
CA PRO A 9 3.08 -5.01 8.73
C PRO A 9 2.21 -4.21 7.73
N GLN A 10 2.16 -2.90 7.89
CA GLN A 10 1.44 -1.98 7.00
C GLN A 10 2.09 -1.92 5.61
N THR A 11 3.42 -1.83 5.55
CA THR A 11 4.17 -1.83 4.28
C THR A 11 4.03 -3.19 3.57
N ALA A 12 4.10 -4.29 4.33
CA ALA A 12 3.91 -5.64 3.80
C ALA A 12 2.48 -5.84 3.26
N ALA A 13 1.46 -5.27 3.91
CA ALA A 13 0.07 -5.29 3.42
C ALA A 13 -0.08 -4.54 2.09
N VAL A 14 0.53 -3.36 1.96
CA VAL A 14 0.53 -2.56 0.72
C VAL A 14 1.21 -3.32 -0.42
N LEU A 15 2.40 -3.88 -0.19
CA LEU A 15 3.13 -4.67 -1.19
C LEU A 15 2.32 -5.89 -1.64
N ARG A 16 1.69 -6.62 -0.71
CA ARG A 16 0.82 -7.77 -1.04
C ARG A 16 -0.41 -7.36 -1.85
N ALA A 17 -1.06 -6.25 -1.49
CA ALA A 17 -2.25 -5.79 -2.20
C ALA A 17 -1.95 -5.37 -3.65
N LEU A 18 -0.76 -4.80 -3.89
CA LEU A 18 -0.31 -4.48 -5.25
C LEU A 18 0.20 -5.72 -6.00
N ALA A 19 0.77 -6.70 -5.31
CA ALA A 19 1.24 -7.94 -5.93
C ALA A 19 0.11 -8.88 -6.39
N ALA A 20 -1.13 -8.64 -5.95
CA ALA A 20 -2.29 -9.37 -6.43
C ALA A 20 -2.53 -9.16 -7.94
N ASP A 21 -2.22 -7.97 -8.45
CA ASP A 21 -2.22 -7.65 -9.87
C ASP A 21 -1.11 -6.61 -10.16
N PRO A 22 0.13 -7.07 -10.40
CA PRO A 22 1.30 -6.18 -10.46
C PRO A 22 1.36 -5.32 -11.73
N ALA A 23 0.65 -5.72 -12.80
CA ALA A 23 0.58 -4.95 -14.04
C ALA A 23 -0.42 -3.78 -13.94
N GLN A 24 -1.39 -3.89 -13.04
CA GLN A 24 -2.47 -2.92 -12.91
C GLN A 24 -2.03 -1.67 -12.14
N TRP A 25 -2.33 -0.51 -12.74
CA TRP A 25 -2.21 0.78 -12.06
C TRP A 25 -3.30 0.97 -11.02
N ARG A 26 -2.92 1.36 -9.81
CA ARG A 26 -3.80 1.40 -8.64
C ARG A 26 -3.91 2.78 -8.04
N TYR A 27 -5.14 3.26 -7.86
CA TYR A 27 -5.39 4.52 -7.17
C TYR A 27 -5.07 4.39 -5.68
N GLY A 28 -4.22 5.29 -5.17
CA GLY A 28 -3.78 5.28 -3.77
C GLY A 28 -4.93 5.25 -2.77
N TYR A 29 -5.99 6.04 -2.98
CA TYR A 29 -7.13 6.05 -2.05
C TYR A 29 -7.83 4.68 -1.95
N GLU A 30 -8.13 4.04 -3.07
CA GLU A 30 -8.76 2.71 -3.11
C GLU A 30 -7.86 1.64 -2.52
N LEU A 31 -6.55 1.74 -2.77
CA LEU A 31 -5.56 0.87 -2.14
C LEU A 31 -5.61 1.00 -0.60
N GLY A 32 -5.66 2.22 -0.08
CA GLY A 32 -5.81 2.50 1.35
C GLY A 32 -7.05 1.87 1.97
N GLN A 33 -8.19 1.99 1.28
CA GLN A 33 -9.45 1.37 1.69
C GLN A 33 -9.34 -0.15 1.74
N GLN A 34 -8.72 -0.78 0.72
CA GLN A 34 -8.53 -2.23 0.68
C GLN A 34 -7.64 -2.75 1.81
N VAL A 35 -6.55 -2.06 2.14
CA VAL A 35 -5.62 -2.50 3.20
C VAL A 35 -5.96 -1.96 4.60
N GLY A 36 -7.05 -1.20 4.73
CA GLY A 36 -7.48 -0.61 6.01
C GLY A 36 -6.54 0.46 6.55
N LEU A 37 -5.83 1.19 5.67
CA LEU A 37 -4.91 2.26 6.06
C LEU A 37 -5.49 3.64 5.79
N LYS A 38 -5.38 4.53 6.78
CA LYS A 38 -5.68 5.95 6.60
C LYS A 38 -4.67 6.61 5.67
N ALA A 39 -5.08 7.67 4.97
CA ALA A 39 -4.23 8.46 4.08
C ALA A 39 -2.90 8.88 4.74
N GLY A 40 -2.94 9.37 5.99
CA GLY A 40 -1.76 9.80 6.73
C GLY A 40 -0.72 8.70 7.01
N SER A 41 -1.10 7.42 6.91
CA SER A 41 -0.15 6.29 6.99
C SER A 41 0.20 5.75 5.61
N LEU A 42 -0.78 5.69 4.71
CA LEU A 42 -0.61 5.12 3.38
C LEU A 42 0.38 5.91 2.53
N TYR A 43 0.18 7.22 2.37
CA TYR A 43 0.98 8.02 1.44
C TYR A 43 2.46 8.07 1.84
N PRO A 44 2.84 8.22 3.12
CA PRO A 44 4.24 8.08 3.52
C PRO A 44 4.83 6.70 3.22
N ILE A 45 4.03 5.63 3.24
CA ILE A 45 4.49 4.30 2.82
C ILE A 45 4.74 4.26 1.31
N LEU A 46 3.78 4.75 0.52
CA LEU A 46 3.88 4.80 -0.95
C LEU A 46 5.10 5.61 -1.39
N ILE A 47 5.31 6.80 -0.81
CA ILE A 47 6.48 7.65 -1.07
C ILE A 47 7.78 6.87 -0.78
N ARG A 48 7.91 6.29 0.41
CA ARG A 48 9.12 5.52 0.77
C ARG A 48 9.37 4.30 -0.11
N LEU A 49 8.32 3.69 -0.65
CA LEU A 49 8.46 2.55 -1.57
C LEU A 49 8.86 3.04 -2.97
N ALA A 50 8.31 4.15 -3.44
CA ALA A 50 8.71 4.78 -4.69
C ALA A 50 10.15 5.29 -4.64
N ASP A 51 10.55 5.96 -3.56
CA ASP A 51 11.93 6.43 -3.32
C ASP A 51 12.95 5.28 -3.34
N ARG A 52 12.53 4.06 -2.99
CA ARG A 52 13.35 2.84 -3.02
C ARG A 52 13.29 2.11 -4.38
N GLY A 53 12.60 2.66 -5.37
CA GLY A 53 12.41 2.03 -6.68
C GLY A 53 11.54 0.77 -6.65
N LEU A 54 10.73 0.57 -5.60
CA LEU A 54 9.82 -0.57 -5.48
C LEU A 54 8.45 -0.28 -6.10
N LEU A 55 8.11 0.99 -6.26
CA LEU A 55 6.89 1.43 -6.92
C LEU A 55 7.19 2.41 -8.03
N GLU A 56 6.39 2.34 -9.08
CA GLU A 56 6.21 3.44 -10.00
C GLU A 56 4.99 4.25 -9.57
N ALA A 57 5.09 5.57 -9.69
CA ALA A 57 3.99 6.51 -9.47
C ALA A 57 3.76 7.30 -10.75
N SER A 58 2.50 7.41 -11.17
CA SER A 58 2.11 8.19 -12.34
C SER A 58 0.81 8.95 -12.07
N TRP A 59 0.64 10.07 -12.75
CA TRP A 59 -0.67 10.72 -12.85
C TRP A 59 -1.51 9.99 -13.90
N GLU A 60 -2.81 9.87 -13.63
CA GLU A 60 -3.80 9.39 -14.59
C GLU A 60 -3.75 10.23 -15.88
N THR A 61 -3.52 9.57 -17.02
CA THR A 61 -3.23 10.25 -18.30
C THR A 61 -4.49 10.80 -18.98
N ASP A 62 -5.65 10.18 -18.77
CA ASP A 62 -6.93 10.59 -19.35
C ASP A 62 -8.03 10.70 -18.27
N PRO A 63 -7.99 11.76 -17.44
CA PRO A 63 -8.97 11.94 -16.39
C PRO A 63 -10.33 12.39 -16.98
N PRO A 64 -11.46 11.84 -16.49
CA PRO A 64 -12.79 12.32 -16.85
C PRO A 64 -12.95 13.83 -16.58
N GLN A 65 -13.72 14.50 -17.43
CA GLN A 65 -14.00 15.93 -17.30
C GLN A 65 -14.64 16.23 -15.94
N GLY A 66 -14.12 17.23 -15.23
CA GLY A 66 -14.66 17.70 -13.95
C GLY A 66 -14.03 17.11 -12.69
N ARG A 67 -12.96 16.31 -12.79
CA ARG A 67 -12.14 15.94 -11.62
C ARG A 67 -10.64 16.04 -11.89
N PRO A 68 -9.82 16.32 -10.86
CA PRO A 68 -8.37 16.27 -11.02
C PRO A 68 -7.89 14.83 -11.33
N PRO A 69 -6.73 14.70 -11.99
CA PRO A 69 -6.11 13.40 -12.25
C PRO A 69 -5.80 12.65 -10.94
N ARG A 70 -5.97 11.33 -10.95
CA ARG A 70 -5.59 10.47 -9.82
C ARG A 70 -4.09 10.17 -9.82
N HIS A 71 -3.52 10.00 -8.63
CA HIS A 71 -2.21 9.39 -8.46
C HIS A 71 -2.33 7.87 -8.44
N LEU A 72 -1.68 7.25 -9.41
CA LEU A 72 -1.68 5.81 -9.65
C LEU A 72 -0.33 5.22 -9.29
N TYR A 73 -0.35 4.00 -8.75
CA TYR A 73 0.82 3.27 -8.29
C TYR A 73 0.82 1.86 -8.85
N ARG A 74 1.99 1.34 -9.22
CA ARG A 74 2.19 -0.08 -9.58
C ARG A 74 3.53 -0.58 -9.05
N LEU A 75 3.67 -1.89 -8.91
CA LEU A 75 4.95 -2.49 -8.54
C LEU A 75 5.94 -2.43 -9.70
N THR A 76 7.18 -2.11 -9.39
CA THR A 76 8.31 -2.42 -10.28
C THR A 76 8.64 -3.92 -10.19
N GLY A 77 9.52 -4.41 -11.06
CA GLY A 77 10.08 -5.76 -10.92
C GLY A 77 10.76 -5.98 -9.56
N ALA A 78 11.48 -4.98 -9.04
CA ALA A 78 12.08 -5.03 -7.70
C ALA A 78 11.03 -5.04 -6.59
N GLY A 79 9.94 -4.27 -6.75
CA GLY A 79 8.79 -4.29 -5.84
C GLY A 79 8.13 -5.65 -5.77
N LEU A 80 7.95 -6.31 -6.91
CA LEU A 80 7.37 -7.65 -6.99
C LEU A 80 8.25 -8.69 -6.28
N GLN A 81 9.56 -8.66 -6.51
CA GLN A 81 10.51 -9.53 -5.79
C GLN A 81 10.46 -9.27 -4.28
N ALA A 82 10.39 -8.00 -3.86
CA ALA A 82 10.27 -7.64 -2.46
C ALA A 82 8.96 -8.16 -1.84
N ALA A 83 7.85 -8.13 -2.58
CA ALA A 83 6.56 -8.67 -2.15
C ALA A 83 6.60 -10.21 -2.01
N GLN A 84 7.26 -10.91 -2.93
CA GLN A 84 7.43 -12.36 -2.90
C GLN A 84 8.35 -12.84 -1.76
N ALA A 85 9.33 -12.01 -1.37
CA ALA A 85 10.23 -12.30 -0.25
C ALA A 85 9.57 -12.09 1.14
N LEU A 86 8.35 -11.57 1.19
CA LEU A 86 7.61 -11.43 2.44
C LEU A 86 7.23 -12.82 2.97
N ALA A 87 7.50 -13.06 4.25
CA ALA A 87 6.95 -14.22 4.92
C ALA A 87 5.40 -14.21 4.78
N PRO A 88 4.77 -15.40 4.66
CA PRO A 88 3.32 -15.50 4.66
C PRO A 88 2.77 -14.71 5.85
N ALA A 89 1.72 -13.93 5.62
CA ALA A 89 1.13 -13.12 6.67
C ALA A 89 0.73 -14.06 7.81
N ALA A 90 1.41 -13.97 8.96
CA ALA A 90 0.87 -14.50 10.20
C ALA A 90 -0.50 -13.84 10.36
N THR A 91 -1.55 -14.68 10.37
CA THR A 91 -2.94 -14.26 10.36
C THR A 91 -3.13 -13.10 11.34
N PRO A 92 -3.46 -11.88 10.89
CA PRO A 92 -3.67 -10.80 11.83
C PRO A 92 -4.94 -11.14 12.62
N ALA A 93 -4.76 -11.46 13.91
CA ALA A 93 -5.87 -11.55 14.85
C ALA A 93 -6.70 -10.26 14.73
N PRO A 94 -8.05 -10.35 14.71
CA PRO A 94 -8.90 -9.20 14.54
C PRO A 94 -8.58 -8.19 15.63
N ARG A 95 -8.05 -7.02 15.22
CA ARG A 95 -7.92 -5.87 16.11
C ARG A 95 -9.34 -5.35 16.34
N THR A 96 -9.98 -5.85 17.38
CA THR A 96 -11.18 -5.25 17.95
C THR A 96 -10.86 -3.79 18.26
N ARG A 97 -11.53 -2.89 17.54
CA ARG A 97 -11.52 -1.47 17.86
C ARG A 97 -12.19 -1.34 19.24
N PRO A 98 -11.54 -0.75 20.26
CA PRO A 98 -12.26 -0.41 21.48
C PRO A 98 -13.33 0.61 21.11
N GLU A 99 -14.59 0.27 21.36
CA GLU A 99 -15.69 1.24 21.28
C GLU A 99 -15.37 2.43 22.19
N PRO A 100 -15.63 3.67 21.74
CA PRO A 100 -15.59 4.80 22.65
C PRO A 100 -16.74 4.66 23.66
N ARG A 101 -16.41 4.27 24.89
CA ARG A 101 -17.28 4.52 26.05
C ARG A 101 -17.25 6.03 26.35
N GLY A 102 -18.39 6.68 26.21
CA GLY A 102 -18.67 8.04 26.71
C GLY A 102 -20.07 8.44 26.23
N ALA A 103 -21.06 8.48 27.14
CA ALA A 103 -21.56 9.71 27.77
C ALA A 103 -22.26 10.58 26.70
N TRP A 104 -23.58 10.75 26.70
CA TRP A 104 -24.48 11.22 27.77
C TRP A 104 -25.89 10.62 27.62
#